data_AF-A0A6B3FRW1-F1
#
_entry.id   AF-A0A6B3FRW1-F1
#
_cell.length_a   1.000
_cell.length_b   1.000
_cell.length_c   1.000
_cell.angle_alpha   90.00
_cell.angle_beta   90.00
_cell.angle_gamma   90.00
#
_symmetry.space_group_name_H-M   'P 1'
#
loop_
_entity.id
_entity.type
_entity.pdbx_description
1 polymer ?
#
loop_
_entity_poly.entity_id
_entity_poly.type
_entity_poly.pdbx_seq_one_letter_code
_entity_poly.pdbx_strand_id
1 'polypeptide(L)'
;AGLIWLFPVTFVSAAFVSPHTMPGPLRTVAEWNPVSATATAVRGLFGNPPPTGLPTSNAWPVVHALPYSAACAIVITAVFMLLALIRFRRITLG
;
A
#
# COMPACT_ATOMS: atom_id res chain seq x y z
N ALA A 1 10.88 9.17 -15.55
CA ALA A 1 9.44 8.83 -15.58
C ALA A 1 8.93 8.29 -14.24
N GLY A 2 9.59 7.29 -13.62
CA GLY A 2 9.10 6.67 -12.37
C GLY A 2 8.93 7.62 -11.17
N LEU A 3 9.84 8.59 -11.00
CA LEU A 3 9.82 9.51 -9.85
C LEU A 3 8.56 10.40 -9.80
N ILE A 4 7.98 10.75 -10.96
CA ILE A 4 6.86 11.69 -11.07
C ILE A 4 5.57 11.12 -10.45
N TRP A 5 5.36 9.81 -10.57
CA TRP A 5 4.18 9.14 -10.01
C TRP A 5 4.46 8.41 -8.70
N LEU A 6 5.72 8.05 -8.42
CA LEU A 6 6.10 7.46 -7.14
C LEU A 6 5.93 8.47 -5.99
N PHE A 7 6.35 9.72 -6.21
CA PHE A 7 6.37 10.76 -5.17
C PHE A 7 4.97 11.06 -4.61
N PRO A 8 3.93 11.35 -5.42
CA PRO A 8 2.59 11.59 -4.90
C PRO A 8 2.04 10.37 -4.14
N VAL A 9 2.29 9.16 -4.64
CA VAL A 9 1.79 7.91 -4.03
C VAL A 9 2.48 7.60 -2.70
N THR A 10 3.76 7.93 -2.54
CA THR A 10 4.45 7.78 -1.26
C THR A 10 4.05 8.87 -0.26
N PHE A 11 3.82 10.11 -0.71
CA PHE A 11 3.41 11.21 0.16
C PHE A 11 1.95 11.07 0.64
N VAL A 12 1.05 10.54 -0.19
CA VAL A 12 -0.32 10.19 0.21
C VAL A 12 -0.32 8.79 0.83
N SER A 13 0.45 8.64 1.91
CA SER A 13 0.53 7.41 2.69
C SER A 13 0.51 7.72 4.17
N ALA A 14 -0.18 6.87 4.94
CA ALA A 14 -0.18 6.87 6.40
C ALA A 14 1.24 6.70 7.02
N ALA A 15 2.24 6.37 6.19
CA ALA A 15 3.64 6.34 6.57
C ALA A 15 4.23 7.74 6.81
N PHE A 16 3.84 8.74 6.00
CA PHE A 16 4.41 10.10 6.01
C PHE A 16 3.47 11.16 6.60
N VAL A 17 2.17 11.02 6.39
CA VAL A 17 1.15 11.93 6.91
C VAL A 17 0.08 11.13 7.64
N SER A 18 -0.29 11.58 8.84
CA SER A 18 -1.34 10.93 9.62
C SER A 18 -2.68 11.00 8.87
N PRO A 19 -3.40 9.87 8.64
CA PRO A 19 -4.72 9.89 8.02
C PRO A 19 -5.75 10.76 8.78
N HIS A 20 -5.48 11.06 10.05
CA HIS A 20 -6.33 11.94 10.88
C HIS A 20 -6.28 13.40 10.49
N THR A 21 -5.21 13.86 9.86
CA THR A 21 -5.08 15.25 9.39
C THR A 21 -5.56 15.42 7.95
N MET A 22 -6.06 14.35 7.31
CA MET A 22 -6.49 14.36 5.91
C MET A 22 -8.00 14.58 5.77
N PRO A 23 -8.45 15.40 4.80
CA PRO A 23 -9.85 15.51 4.40
C PRO A 23 -10.43 14.16 3.96
N GLY A 24 -11.73 13.92 4.21
CA GLY A 24 -12.43 12.64 3.99
C GLY A 24 -11.96 11.76 2.81
N PRO A 25 -11.98 12.23 1.55
CA PRO A 25 -11.57 11.43 0.41
C PRO A 25 -10.07 11.09 0.37
N LEU A 26 -9.21 11.99 0.87
CA LEU A 26 -7.76 11.75 0.96
C LEU A 26 -7.44 10.71 2.03
N ARG A 27 -8.21 10.71 3.14
CA ARG A 27 -8.11 9.68 4.16
C ARG A 27 -8.42 8.30 3.61
N THR A 28 -9.48 8.14 2.81
CA THR A 28 -9.82 6.85 2.18
C THR A 28 -8.73 6.38 1.22
N VAL A 29 -8.16 7.29 0.41
CA VAL A 29 -7.05 6.95 -0.51
C VAL A 29 -5.81 6.51 0.26
N ALA A 30 -5.46 7.21 1.35
CA ALA A 30 -4.33 6.84 2.19
C ALA A 30 -4.57 5.50 2.90
N GLU A 31 -5.78 5.20 3.36
CA GLU A 31 -6.11 3.93 4.03
C GLU A 31 -6.02 2.72 3.10
N TRP A 32 -6.34 2.89 1.82
CA TRP A 32 -6.28 1.81 0.81
C TRP A 32 -4.95 1.73 0.05
N ASN A 33 -3.96 2.54 0.44
CA ASN A 33 -2.66 2.53 -0.22
C ASN A 33 -1.82 1.33 0.26
N PRO A 34 -1.26 0.48 -0.64
CA PRO A 34 -0.41 -0.65 -0.28
C PRO A 34 0.82 -0.25 0.56
N VAL A 35 1.35 0.95 0.34
CA VAL A 35 2.46 1.51 1.13
C VAL A 35 2.01 1.81 2.57
N SER A 36 0.77 2.29 2.73
CA SER A 36 0.19 2.58 4.06
C SER A 36 -0.08 1.31 4.85
N ALA A 37 -0.59 0.27 4.19
CA ALA A 37 -0.79 -1.03 4.83
C ALA A 37 0.53 -1.67 5.26
N THR A 38 1.57 -1.59 4.42
CA THR A 38 2.90 -2.10 4.77
C THR A 38 3.48 -1.36 5.97
N ALA A 39 3.41 -0.04 6.00
CA ALA A 39 3.87 0.75 7.15
C ALA A 39 3.11 0.43 8.45
N THR A 40 1.80 0.20 8.34
CA THR A 40 0.95 -0.17 9.49
C THR A 40 1.26 -1.57 9.99
N ALA A 41 1.43 -2.55 9.09
CA ALA A 41 1.81 -3.92 9.44
C ALA A 41 3.19 -3.97 10.10
N VAL A 42 4.15 -3.22 9.57
CA VAL A 42 5.51 -3.11 10.12
C VAL A 42 5.47 -2.49 11.53
N ARG A 43 4.74 -1.38 11.74
CA ARG A 43 4.55 -0.79 13.09
C ARG A 43 3.97 -1.78 14.09
N GLY A 44 2.98 -2.58 13.67
CA GLY A 44 2.41 -3.65 14.49
C GLY A 44 3.43 -4.74 14.84
N LEU A 45 4.22 -5.20 13.86
CA LEU A 45 5.28 -6.20 14.06
C LEU A 45 6.41 -5.71 14.97
N PHE A 46 6.75 -4.41 14.93
CA PHE A 46 7.73 -3.80 15.81
C PHE A 46 7.19 -3.47 17.21
N GLY A 47 5.93 -3.82 17.53
CA GLY A 47 5.33 -3.57 18.84
C GLY A 47 5.07 -2.09 19.14
N ASN A 48 4.92 -1.26 18.10
CA ASN A 48 4.58 0.17 18.23
C ASN A 48 3.16 0.44 17.71
N PRO A 49 2.12 -0.02 18.44
CA PRO A 49 0.75 0.24 18.06
C PRO A 49 0.43 1.75 18.15
N PRO A 50 -0.56 2.24 17.40
CA PRO A 50 -0.99 3.63 17.49
C PRO A 50 -1.39 3.99 18.93
N PRO A 51 -1.10 5.24 19.39
CA PRO A 51 -1.46 5.71 20.72
C PRO A 51 -2.92 5.46 21.07
N THR A 52 -3.17 4.88 22.25
CA THR A 52 -4.52 4.66 22.79
C THR A 52 -5.25 5.99 22.96
N GLY A 53 -6.24 6.27 22.12
CA GLY A 53 -7.00 7.54 22.13
C GLY A 53 -7.09 8.25 20.77
N LEU A 54 -6.33 7.81 19.77
CA LEU A 54 -6.55 8.26 18.38
C LEU A 54 -7.78 7.53 17.78
N PRO A 55 -8.60 8.21 16.96
CA PRO A 55 -9.72 7.56 16.29
C PRO A 55 -9.20 6.38 15.46
N THR A 56 -9.54 5.14 15.77
CA THR A 56 -9.12 4.03 14.92
C THR A 56 -9.97 4.04 13.66
N SER A 57 -9.34 4.04 12.47
CA SER A 57 -10.10 3.83 11.26
C SER A 57 -10.55 2.38 11.17
N ASN A 58 -11.86 2.16 11.07
CA ASN A 58 -12.46 0.84 10.89
C ASN A 58 -12.35 0.33 9.43
N ALA A 59 -11.53 0.98 8.59
CA ALA A 59 -11.29 0.51 7.24
C ALA A 59 -10.59 -0.85 7.25
N TRP A 60 -11.11 -1.78 6.44
CA TRP A 60 -10.62 -3.16 6.36
C TRP A 60 -9.10 -3.29 6.16
N PRO A 61 -8.43 -2.47 5.31
CA PRO A 61 -6.97 -2.53 5.13
C PRO A 61 -6.17 -2.12 6.37
N VAL A 62 -6.76 -1.29 7.25
CA VAL A 62 -6.11 -0.82 8.49
C VAL A 62 -6.19 -1.91 9.56
N VAL A 63 -7.33 -2.60 9.64
CA VAL A 63 -7.54 -3.72 10.58
C VAL A 63 -6.76 -4.97 10.14
N HIS A 64 -6.71 -5.26 8.84
CA HIS A 64 -6.05 -6.42 8.25
C HIS A 64 -4.78 -6.02 7.47
N ALA A 65 -3.98 -5.11 8.03
CA ALA A 65 -2.81 -4.55 7.36
C ALA A 65 -1.78 -5.60 6.91
N LEU A 66 -1.52 -6.62 7.75
CA LEU A 66 -0.55 -7.67 7.45
C LEU A 66 -0.95 -8.54 6.23
N PRO A 67 -2.13 -9.20 6.21
CA PRO A 67 -2.52 -9.99 5.03
C PRO A 67 -2.75 -9.10 3.79
N TYR A 68 -3.24 -7.87 3.95
CA TYR A 68 -3.44 -6.95 2.83
C TYR A 68 -2.11 -6.53 2.18
N SER A 69 -1.11 -6.14 2.97
CA SER A 69 0.22 -5.80 2.45
C SER A 69 0.88 -6.98 1.72
N ALA A 70 0.79 -8.19 2.27
CA ALA A 70 1.29 -9.40 1.63
C ALA A 70 0.55 -9.70 0.31
N ALA A 71 -0.78 -9.56 0.29
CA ALA A 71 -1.58 -9.73 -0.92
C ALA A 71 -1.18 -8.72 -2.00
N CYS A 72 -0.99 -7.45 -1.66
CA CYS A 72 -0.53 -6.43 -2.60
C CYS A 72 0.84 -6.78 -3.21
N ALA A 73 1.79 -7.24 -2.39
CA ALA A 73 3.11 -7.66 -2.87
C ALA A 73 3.03 -8.84 -3.86
N ILE A 74 2.21 -9.85 -3.55
CA ILE A 74 1.97 -11.00 -4.42
C ILE A 74 1.31 -10.59 -5.73
N VAL A 75 0.27 -9.75 -5.66
CA VAL A 75 -0.47 -9.27 -6.85
C VAL A 75 0.46 -8.48 -7.78
N ILE A 76 1.23 -7.53 -7.24
CA ILE A 76 2.17 -6.75 -8.05
C ILE A 76 3.19 -7.68 -8.73
N THR A 77 3.78 -8.60 -7.96
CA THR A 77 4.75 -9.56 -8.49
C THR A 77 4.14 -10.43 -9.59
N ALA A 78 2.95 -10.98 -9.36
CA ALA A 78 2.25 -11.81 -10.32
C ALA A 78 1.91 -11.04 -11.61
N VAL A 79 1.44 -9.79 -11.51
CA VAL A 79 1.13 -8.95 -12.69
C VAL A 79 2.37 -8.71 -13.54
N PHE A 80 3.49 -8.29 -12.93
CA PHE A 80 4.73 -8.07 -13.68
C PHE A 80 5.32 -9.37 -14.24
N MET A 81 5.23 -10.47 -13.49
CA MET A 81 5.64 -11.79 -13.96
C MET A 81 4.83 -12.23 -15.19
N LEU A 82 3.49 -12.12 -15.12
CA LEU A 82 2.61 -12.48 -16.23
C LEU A 82 2.88 -11.61 -17.46
N LEU A 83 3.02 -10.29 -17.29
CA LEU A 83 3.35 -9.39 -18.39
C LEU A 83 4.71 -9.70 -19.02
N ALA A 84 5.72 -10.01 -18.20
CA ALA A 84 7.03 -10.42 -18.68
C ALA A 84 6.95 -11.72 -19.49
N LEU A 85 6.20 -12.71 -19.02
CA LEU A 85 6.00 -13.98 -19.73
C LEU A 85 5.26 -13.80 -21.06
N ILE A 86 4.19 -12.98 -21.08
CA ILE A 86 3.46 -12.65 -22.32
C ILE A 86 4.38 -11.95 -23.31
N ARG A 87 5.20 -10.99 -22.86
CA ARG A 87 6.12 -10.23 -23.70
C ARG A 87 7.25 -11.12 -24.23
N PHE A 88 7.81 -11.99 -23.39
CA PHE A 88 8.84 -12.93 -23.78
C PHE A 88 8.34 -13.88 -24.87
N ARG A 89 7.16 -14.50 -24.67
CA ARG A 89 6.52 -15.36 -25.67
C ARG A 89 6.29 -14.66 -27.01
N ARG A 90 5.93 -13.38 -27.00
CA ARG A 90 5.72 -12.59 -28.22
C ARG A 90 7.01 -12.30 -29.00
N ILE A 91 8.16 -12.21 -28.34
CA ILE A 91 9.45 -11.94 -28.98
C ILE A 91 10.09 -13.24 -29.49
N THR A 92 9.91 -14.35 -28.78
CA THR A 92 10.56 -15.63 -29.12
C THR A 92 9.79 -16.43 -30.18
N LEU A 93 8.49 -16.19 -30.36
CA LEU A 93 7.63 -16.93 -31.31
C LEU A 93 7.19 -16.12 -32.53
N GLY A 94 7.56 -14.84 -32.63
CA GLY A 94 7.25 -13.96 -33.77
C GLY A 94 8.53 -13.46 -34.43
#